data_AF-A0A1H0RU90-F1
#
_entry.id   AF-A0A1H0RU90-F1
#
_cell.length_a   1.000
_cell.length_b   1.000
_cell.length_c   1.000
_cell.angle_alpha   90.00
_cell.angle_beta   90.00
_cell.angle_gamma   90.00
#
_symmetry.space_group_name_H-M   'P 1'
#
loop_
_entity.id
_entity.type
_entity.pdbx_description
1 polymer ?
#
loop_
_entity_poly.entity_id
_entity_poly.type
_entity_poly.pdbx_seq_one_letter_code
_entity_poly.pdbx_strand_id
1 'polypeptide(L)'
;MKAFKLWTLTQENTSPFVIIAVLYSFFLGMPFFYFLVLAGHPHDFYEHDRLAAKQEQLWSLHIQQLKKLNKDTTVYFNNKPELNWRQDAESREYVMVSRIAIYSAVAAFGAIGAAVSLITRARNKKEVGNITPLELISIQTIGAIFAGILTLIFVADLIGGRVFPEPDLFYRIIYVHPAFAKLLIWCFIAGFSERFVPNILNNLVKQTDENKEEIKSAE
;
A
#
# COMPACT_ATOMS: atom_id res chain seq x y z
N MET A 1 13.98 -12.37 -40.65
CA MET A 1 13.65 -12.95 -39.34
C MET A 1 13.97 -11.92 -38.24
N LYS A 2 13.05 -11.01 -37.91
CA LYS A 2 13.25 -9.90 -36.93
C LYS A 2 12.30 -9.95 -35.72
N ALA A 3 11.36 -10.89 -35.69
CA ALA A 3 10.28 -10.93 -34.71
C ALA A 3 10.71 -11.33 -33.28
N PHE A 4 11.82 -12.07 -33.14
CA PHE A 4 12.27 -12.57 -31.82
C PHE A 4 12.89 -11.49 -30.93
N LYS A 5 13.35 -10.37 -31.48
CA LYS A 5 13.96 -9.27 -30.73
C LYS A 5 12.94 -8.41 -29.96
N LEU A 6 11.65 -8.58 -30.23
CA LEU A 6 10.60 -7.78 -29.58
C LEU A 6 10.31 -8.26 -28.15
N TRP A 7 10.60 -9.53 -27.85
CA TRP A 7 10.23 -10.23 -26.62
C TRP A 7 11.38 -10.35 -25.61
N THR A 8 12.53 -9.73 -25.87
CA THR A 8 13.68 -9.72 -24.95
C THR A 8 13.96 -8.31 -24.45
N LEU A 9 14.13 -8.16 -23.13
CA LEU A 9 14.43 -6.87 -22.52
C LEU A 9 15.85 -6.49 -22.93
N THR A 10 15.97 -5.45 -23.75
CA THR A 10 17.25 -4.92 -24.22
C THR A 10 17.26 -3.40 -24.05
N GLN A 11 18.44 -2.79 -24.04
CA GLN A 11 18.59 -1.34 -23.86
C GLN A 11 17.75 -0.52 -24.87
N GLU A 12 17.48 -1.05 -26.06
CA GLU A 12 16.72 -0.38 -27.11
C GLU A 12 15.21 -0.71 -27.09
N ASN A 13 14.77 -1.72 -26.34
CA ASN A 13 13.40 -2.23 -26.39
C ASN A 13 12.80 -2.45 -25.00
N THR A 14 12.60 -1.37 -24.25
CA THR A 14 12.00 -1.41 -22.90
C THR A 14 10.48 -1.20 -22.91
N SER A 15 9.91 -0.65 -23.98
CA SER A 15 8.47 -0.30 -24.04
C SER A 15 7.51 -1.49 -23.84
N PRO A 16 7.69 -2.69 -24.44
CA PRO A 16 6.77 -3.80 -24.20
C PRO A 16 6.80 -4.28 -22.75
N PHE A 17 7.95 -4.20 -22.08
CA PHE A 17 8.10 -4.59 -20.68
C PHE A 17 7.44 -3.60 -19.72
N VAL A 18 7.49 -2.30 -20.03
CA VAL A 18 6.74 -1.28 -19.29
C VAL A 18 5.23 -1.55 -19.40
N ILE A 19 4.73 -1.87 -20.60
CA ILE A 19 3.31 -2.16 -20.81
C ILE A 19 2.89 -3.40 -19.99
N ILE A 20 3.66 -4.49 -20.08
CA ILE A 20 3.39 -5.73 -19.32
C ILE A 20 3.41 -5.45 -17.81
N ALA A 21 4.39 -4.68 -17.33
CA ALA A 21 4.48 -4.32 -15.92
C ALA A 21 3.27 -3.52 -15.42
N VAL A 22 2.84 -2.53 -16.20
CA VAL A 22 1.67 -1.70 -15.87
C VAL A 22 0.40 -2.54 -15.89
N LEU A 23 0.22 -3.41 -16.90
CA LEU A 23 -0.94 -4.30 -16.98
C LEU A 23 -1.00 -5.28 -15.82
N TYR A 24 0.13 -5.87 -15.45
CA TYR A 24 0.21 -6.79 -14.32
C TYR A 24 -0.10 -6.08 -12.99
N SER A 25 0.46 -4.89 -12.80
CA SER A 25 0.20 -4.09 -11.59
C SER A 25 -1.24 -3.60 -11.52
N PHE A 26 -1.85 -3.26 -12.66
CA PHE A 26 -3.26 -2.91 -12.76
C PHE A 26 -4.16 -4.11 -12.41
N PHE A 27 -3.82 -5.30 -12.90
CA PHE A 27 -4.52 -6.53 -12.56
C PHE A 27 -4.45 -6.82 -11.06
N LEU A 28 -3.28 -6.68 -10.44
CA LEU A 28 -3.14 -6.80 -8.98
C LEU A 28 -3.97 -5.76 -8.22
N GLY A 29 -4.04 -4.53 -8.73
CA GLY A 29 -4.82 -3.44 -8.14
C GLY A 29 -6.31 -3.46 -8.47
N MET A 30 -6.81 -4.45 -9.20
CA MET A 30 -8.21 -4.49 -9.65
C MET A 30 -9.23 -4.41 -8.50
N PRO A 31 -9.05 -5.11 -7.37
CA PRO A 31 -9.94 -4.96 -6.22
C PRO A 31 -9.96 -3.54 -5.64
N PHE A 32 -8.82 -2.84 -5.66
CA PHE A 32 -8.74 -1.44 -5.23
C PHE A 32 -9.51 -0.51 -6.17
N PHE A 33 -9.35 -0.67 -7.49
CA PHE A 33 -10.13 0.12 -8.45
C PHE A 33 -11.62 -0.16 -8.35
N TYR A 34 -12.00 -1.43 -8.17
CA TYR A 34 -13.39 -1.82 -7.93
C TYR A 34 -13.95 -1.14 -6.67
N PHE A 35 -13.18 -1.14 -5.58
CA PHE A 35 -13.55 -0.41 -4.37
C PHE A 35 -13.66 1.10 -4.61
N LEU A 36 -12.77 1.72 -5.38
CA LEU A 36 -12.88 3.15 -5.71
C LEU A 36 -14.13 3.49 -6.51
N VAL A 37 -14.57 2.61 -7.42
CA VAL A 37 -15.83 2.78 -8.15
C VAL A 37 -17.02 2.71 -7.19
N LEU A 38 -17.00 1.77 -6.25
CA LEU A 38 -18.03 1.67 -5.21
C LEU A 38 -18.02 2.88 -4.26
N ALA A 39 -16.85 3.32 -3.82
CA ALA A 39 -16.67 4.46 -2.91
C ALA A 39 -16.95 5.81 -3.58
N GLY A 40 -16.82 5.89 -4.91
CA GLY A 40 -17.21 7.06 -5.72
C GLY A 40 -18.71 7.30 -5.77
N HIS A 41 -19.53 6.39 -5.22
CA HIS A 41 -20.90 6.69 -4.82
C HIS A 41 -20.86 7.24 -3.39
N PRO A 42 -21.06 8.56 -3.20
CA PRO A 42 -20.80 9.22 -1.94
C PRO A 42 -21.77 8.69 -0.89
N HIS A 43 -21.25 7.98 0.09
CA HIS A 43 -21.80 8.02 1.43
C HIS A 43 -20.95 9.03 2.20
N ASP A 44 -21.56 10.17 2.53
CA ASP A 44 -20.98 11.36 3.15
C ASP A 44 -20.41 11.09 4.56
N PHE A 45 -19.36 10.28 4.65
CA PHE A 45 -18.78 9.83 5.91
C PHE A 45 -18.16 10.99 6.72
N TYR A 46 -17.47 11.92 6.03
CA TYR A 46 -16.83 13.07 6.68
C TYR A 46 -17.84 14.11 7.20
N GLU A 47 -19.00 14.20 6.56
CA GLU A 47 -20.08 15.06 7.05
C GLU A 47 -20.85 14.36 8.17
N HIS A 48 -21.08 13.05 8.08
CA HIS A 48 -21.76 12.27 9.12
C HIS A 48 -21.00 12.25 10.45
N ASP A 49 -19.70 11.99 10.50
CA ASP A 49 -18.95 11.97 11.77
C ASP A 49 -18.90 13.36 12.41
N ARG A 50 -18.73 14.41 11.60
CA ARG A 50 -18.71 15.79 12.09
C ARG A 50 -20.10 16.24 12.56
N LEU A 51 -21.16 15.83 11.87
CA LEU A 51 -22.55 16.08 12.25
C LEU A 51 -22.95 15.26 13.48
N ALA A 52 -22.52 14.01 13.59
CA ALA A 52 -22.79 13.13 14.73
C ALA A 52 -22.07 13.64 15.99
N ALA A 53 -20.80 14.03 15.89
CA ALA A 53 -20.07 14.65 17.00
C ALA A 53 -20.71 15.98 17.43
N LYS A 54 -21.11 16.81 16.45
CA LYS A 54 -21.84 18.07 16.72
C LYS A 54 -23.21 17.80 17.36
N GLN A 55 -23.93 16.78 16.91
CA GLN A 55 -25.23 16.39 17.42
C GLN A 55 -25.12 15.83 18.84
N GLU A 56 -24.09 15.03 19.14
CA GLU A 56 -23.82 14.52 20.49
C GLU A 56 -23.41 15.66 21.45
N GLN A 57 -22.63 16.62 20.97
CA GLN A 57 -22.29 17.82 21.74
C GLN A 57 -23.53 18.67 22.04
N LEU A 58 -24.40 18.91 21.04
CA LEU A 58 -25.66 19.62 21.22
C LEU A 58 -26.62 18.87 22.16
N TRP A 59 -26.67 17.54 22.05
CA TRP A 59 -27.46 16.68 22.92
C TRP A 59 -27.00 16.79 24.38
N SER A 60 -25.69 16.76 24.62
CA SER A 60 -25.13 16.90 25.96
C SER A 60 -25.46 18.25 26.60
N LEU A 61 -25.39 19.33 25.81
CA LEU A 61 -25.77 20.68 26.23
C LEU A 61 -27.27 20.77 26.55
N HIS A 62 -28.12 20.16 25.71
CA HIS A 62 -29.56 20.16 25.91
C HIS A 62 -29.96 19.40 27.19
N ILE A 63 -29.38 18.22 27.42
CA ILE A 63 -29.60 17.44 28.66
C ILE A 63 -29.12 18.22 29.89
N GLN A 64 -28.00 18.94 29.79
CA GLN A 64 -27.50 19.77 30.88
C GLN A 64 -28.44 20.95 31.20
N GLN A 65 -29.06 21.54 30.18
CA GLN A 65 -30.09 22.58 30.35
C GLN A 65 -31.38 22.01 30.98
N LEU A 66 -31.85 20.84 30.52
CA LEU A 66 -33.04 20.18 31.06
C LEU A 66 -32.87 19.79 32.54
N LYS A 67 -31.67 19.31 32.92
CA LYS A 67 -31.34 18.99 34.31
C LYS A 67 -31.33 20.24 35.20
N LYS A 68 -30.87 21.39 34.69
CA LYS A 68 -30.98 22.69 35.39
C LYS A 68 -32.42 23.15 35.58
N LEU A 69 -33.33 22.76 34.69
CA LEU A 69 -34.76 23.05 34.75
C LEU A 69 -35.56 22.01 35.56
N ASN A 70 -34.88 21.06 36.23
CA ASN A 70 -35.48 19.96 37.00
C ASN A 70 -36.54 19.16 36.22
N LYS A 71 -36.35 19.03 34.90
CA LYS A 71 -37.23 18.24 34.03
C LYS A 71 -36.75 16.79 33.96
N ASP A 72 -37.69 15.86 33.88
CA ASP A 72 -37.39 14.43 33.76
C ASP A 72 -36.67 14.14 32.43
N THR A 73 -35.43 13.68 32.52
CA THR A 73 -34.56 13.41 31.37
C THR A 73 -34.65 11.97 30.87
N THR A 74 -35.34 11.07 31.58
CA THR A 74 -35.40 9.62 31.28
C THR A 74 -35.93 9.31 29.88
N VAL A 75 -36.90 10.08 29.39
CA VAL A 75 -37.49 9.95 28.04
C VAL A 75 -36.47 10.21 26.92
N TYR A 76 -35.47 11.06 27.16
CA TYR A 76 -34.48 11.44 26.15
C TYR A 76 -33.36 10.41 26.04
N PHE A 77 -32.96 9.75 27.13
CA PHE A 77 -31.95 8.69 27.09
C PHE A 77 -32.42 7.46 26.29
N ASN A 78 -33.72 7.19 26.26
CA ASN A 78 -34.30 6.08 25.50
C ASN A 78 -34.41 6.33 23.99
N ASN A 79 -34.28 7.59 23.54
CA ASN A 79 -34.43 8.01 22.14
C ASN A 79 -33.12 8.59 21.57
N LYS A 80 -31.96 8.04 21.95
CA LYS A 80 -30.71 8.38 21.27
C LYS A 80 -30.86 7.95 19.80
N PRO A 81 -30.65 8.83 18.81
CA PRO A 81 -30.72 8.43 17.40
C PRO A 81 -29.71 7.31 17.18
N GLU A 82 -30.19 6.11 16.89
CA GLU A 82 -29.33 4.98 16.59
C GLU A 82 -28.60 5.27 15.28
N LEU A 83 -27.27 5.13 15.29
CA LEU A 83 -26.45 5.27 14.11
C LEU A 83 -26.90 4.22 13.09
N ASN A 84 -27.39 4.68 11.94
CA ASN A 84 -28.02 3.81 10.97
C ASN A 84 -26.94 3.08 10.16
N TRP A 85 -26.51 1.91 10.62
CA TRP A 85 -25.41 1.11 10.05
C TRP A 85 -25.50 0.85 8.53
N ARG A 86 -26.69 1.01 7.93
CA ARG A 86 -26.92 0.90 6.48
C ARG A 86 -26.33 2.06 5.67
N GLN A 87 -26.07 3.19 6.30
CA GLN A 87 -25.40 4.35 5.70
C GLN A 87 -23.90 4.38 6.00
N ASP A 88 -23.43 3.48 6.87
CA ASP A 88 -22.01 3.32 7.15
C ASP A 88 -21.38 2.47 6.04
N ALA A 89 -20.33 3.01 5.41
CA ALA A 89 -19.42 2.25 4.55
C ALA A 89 -18.68 1.11 5.31
N GLU A 90 -18.91 0.99 6.63
CA GLU A 90 -18.53 -0.13 7.48
C GLU A 90 -19.66 -1.14 7.76
N SER A 91 -20.79 -1.08 7.02
CA SER A 91 -21.71 -2.22 6.99
C SER A 91 -20.91 -3.47 6.63
N ARG A 92 -21.15 -4.58 7.36
CA ARG A 92 -20.27 -5.76 7.42
C ARG A 92 -19.80 -6.29 6.04
N GLU A 93 -20.59 -6.04 5.01
CA GLU A 93 -20.33 -6.43 3.62
C GLU A 93 -19.17 -5.64 2.97
N TYR A 94 -18.99 -4.36 3.29
CA TYR A 94 -17.94 -3.50 2.71
C TYR A 94 -16.61 -3.55 3.49
N VAL A 95 -16.62 -4.08 4.72
CA VAL A 95 -15.43 -4.26 5.54
C VAL A 95 -14.43 -5.22 4.87
N MET A 96 -14.91 -6.28 4.22
CA MET A 96 -14.02 -7.21 3.51
C MET A 96 -13.50 -6.60 2.21
N VAL A 97 -14.34 -5.87 1.48
CA VAL A 97 -13.97 -5.23 0.22
C VAL A 97 -12.88 -4.17 0.44
N SER A 98 -13.04 -3.31 1.45
CA SER A 98 -12.04 -2.30 1.82
C SER A 98 -10.69 -2.92 2.23
N ARG A 99 -10.70 -4.01 3.00
CA ARG A 99 -9.48 -4.74 3.38
C ARG A 99 -8.76 -5.32 2.16
N ILE A 100 -9.49 -6.00 1.29
CA ILE A 100 -8.94 -6.57 0.05
C ILE A 100 -8.41 -5.44 -0.84
N ALA A 101 -9.10 -4.30 -0.91
CA ALA A 101 -8.65 -3.13 -1.66
C ALA A 101 -7.30 -2.62 -1.14
N ILE A 102 -7.11 -2.47 0.18
CA ILE A 102 -5.84 -2.04 0.77
C ILE A 102 -4.71 -3.00 0.39
N TYR A 103 -4.88 -4.32 0.61
CA TYR A 103 -3.84 -5.30 0.29
C TYR A 103 -3.55 -5.39 -1.22
N SER A 104 -4.57 -5.20 -2.07
CA SER A 104 -4.40 -5.17 -3.52
C SER A 104 -3.62 -3.94 -3.99
N ALA A 105 -3.86 -2.77 -3.38
CA ALA A 105 -3.11 -1.55 -3.66
C ALA A 105 -1.65 -1.66 -3.21
N VAL A 106 -1.42 -2.25 -2.02
CA VAL A 106 -0.08 -2.57 -1.50
C VAL A 106 0.68 -3.47 -2.47
N ALA A 107 0.05 -4.56 -2.93
CA ALA A 107 0.65 -5.49 -3.87
C ALA A 107 0.98 -4.82 -5.22
N ALA A 108 0.06 -4.00 -5.74
CA ALA A 108 0.26 -3.27 -6.98
C ALA A 108 1.44 -2.29 -6.90
N PHE A 109 1.51 -1.46 -5.84
CA PHE A 109 2.61 -0.50 -5.69
C PHE A 109 3.95 -1.18 -5.42
N GLY A 110 3.96 -2.31 -4.69
CA GLY A 110 5.15 -3.16 -4.54
C GLY A 110 5.63 -3.73 -5.87
N ALA A 111 4.71 -4.27 -6.69
CA ALA A 111 5.02 -4.78 -8.02
C ALA A 111 5.57 -3.67 -8.96
N ILE A 112 4.97 -2.47 -8.94
CA ILE A 112 5.46 -1.32 -9.72
C ILE A 112 6.88 -0.93 -9.28
N GLY A 113 7.14 -0.90 -7.97
CA GLY A 113 8.49 -0.61 -7.43
C GLY A 113 9.55 -1.57 -7.98
N ALA A 114 9.27 -2.87 -7.93
CA ALA A 114 10.12 -3.92 -8.50
C ALA A 114 10.32 -3.76 -10.01
N ALA A 115 9.24 -3.49 -10.76
CA ALA A 115 9.31 -3.25 -12.19
C ALA A 115 10.22 -2.07 -12.54
N VAL A 116 10.06 -0.93 -11.84
CA VAL A 116 10.87 0.27 -12.05
C VAL A 116 12.34 0.00 -11.70
N SER A 117 12.61 -0.73 -10.62
CA SER A 117 13.97 -1.16 -10.25
C SER A 117 14.65 -1.99 -11.34
N LEU A 118 13.90 -2.92 -11.97
CA LEU A 118 14.42 -3.72 -13.07
C LEU A 118 14.64 -2.90 -14.35
N ILE A 119 13.68 -2.05 -14.73
CA ILE A 119 13.74 -1.25 -15.96
C ILE A 119 14.88 -0.22 -15.89
N THR A 120 15.02 0.49 -14.75
CA THR A 120 16.13 1.44 -14.55
C THR A 120 17.49 0.75 -14.64
N ARG A 121 17.61 -0.44 -14.08
CA ARG A 121 18.81 -1.29 -14.18
C ARG A 121 19.08 -1.74 -15.61
N ALA A 122 18.07 -2.20 -16.33
CA ALA A 122 18.19 -2.63 -17.72
C ALA A 122 18.60 -1.51 -18.67
N ARG A 123 18.21 -0.26 -18.36
CA ARG A 123 18.69 0.91 -19.10
C ARG A 123 20.12 1.27 -18.74
N ASN A 124 20.50 1.24 -17.46
CA ASN A 124 21.77 1.77 -16.98
C ASN A 124 22.96 0.82 -17.12
N LYS A 125 22.77 -0.52 -17.11
CA LYS A 125 23.85 -1.50 -17.29
C LYS A 125 23.75 -2.19 -18.64
N LYS A 126 24.87 -2.26 -19.38
CA LYS A 126 25.04 -3.00 -20.66
C LYS A 126 24.96 -4.53 -20.51
N GLU A 127 24.77 -5.07 -19.31
CA GLU A 127 24.83 -6.50 -18.99
C GLU A 127 23.52 -7.04 -18.41
N VAL A 128 22.38 -6.60 -18.95
CA VAL A 128 21.15 -7.33 -18.69
C VAL A 128 21.05 -8.42 -19.73
N GLY A 129 21.23 -9.67 -19.29
CA GLY A 129 20.96 -10.86 -20.11
C GLY A 129 19.54 -10.80 -20.68
N ASN A 130 19.21 -11.68 -21.63
CA ASN A 130 17.87 -11.72 -22.23
C ASN A 130 16.80 -12.04 -21.18
N ILE A 131 16.27 -11.03 -20.49
CA ILE A 131 15.19 -11.19 -19.53
C ILE A 131 13.90 -11.41 -20.30
N THR A 132 13.22 -12.49 -19.96
CA THR A 132 11.92 -12.84 -20.53
C THR A 132 10.80 -12.13 -19.78
N PRO A 133 9.62 -11.90 -20.39
CA PRO A 133 8.49 -11.30 -19.67
C PRO A 133 7.97 -12.13 -18.50
N LEU A 134 8.22 -13.44 -18.51
CA LEU A 134 7.89 -14.30 -17.37
C LEU A 134 8.76 -13.98 -16.15
N GLU A 135 10.07 -13.78 -16.37
CA GLU A 135 10.99 -13.35 -15.32
C GLU A 135 10.62 -11.96 -14.78
N LEU A 136 10.16 -11.05 -15.65
CA LEU A 136 9.63 -9.75 -15.22
C LEU A 136 8.47 -9.92 -14.23
N ILE A 137 7.51 -10.81 -14.53
CA ILE A 137 6.36 -11.06 -13.66
C ILE A 137 6.82 -11.70 -12.34
N SER A 138 7.77 -12.65 -12.37
CA SER A 138 8.32 -13.26 -11.15
C SER A 138 9.05 -12.25 -10.26
N ILE A 139 9.72 -11.27 -10.85
CA ILE A 139 10.39 -10.19 -10.12
C ILE A 139 9.33 -9.27 -9.48
N GLN A 140 8.27 -8.93 -10.22
CA GLN A 140 7.16 -8.13 -9.70
C GLN A 140 6.40 -8.80 -8.56
N THR A 141 6.19 -10.13 -8.61
CA THR A 141 5.56 -10.87 -7.50
C THR A 141 6.42 -10.82 -6.25
N ILE A 142 7.75 -10.92 -6.37
CA ILE A 142 8.67 -10.77 -5.24
C ILE A 142 8.55 -9.37 -4.62
N GLY A 143 8.49 -8.32 -5.46
CA GLY A 143 8.25 -6.95 -5.00
C GLY A 143 6.91 -6.78 -4.26
N ALA A 144 5.85 -7.40 -4.76
CA ALA A 144 4.54 -7.41 -4.10
C ALA A 144 4.58 -8.12 -2.74
N ILE A 145 5.29 -9.25 -2.63
CA ILE A 145 5.46 -9.98 -1.37
C ILE A 145 6.23 -9.12 -0.35
N PHE A 146 7.32 -8.46 -0.74
CA PHE A 146 8.06 -7.58 0.17
C PHE A 146 7.23 -6.40 0.66
N ALA A 147 6.41 -5.81 -0.22
CA ALA A 147 5.45 -4.78 0.20
C ALA A 147 4.43 -5.31 1.21
N GLY A 148 3.95 -6.56 1.03
CA GLY A 148 3.08 -7.24 1.99
C GLY A 148 3.75 -7.45 3.35
N ILE A 149 4.99 -7.92 3.38
CA ILE A 149 5.77 -8.09 4.62
C ILE A 149 5.96 -6.74 5.32
N LEU A 150 6.34 -5.68 4.59
CA LEU A 150 6.49 -4.35 5.17
C LEU A 150 5.17 -3.82 5.76
N THR A 151 4.05 -4.12 5.10
CA THR A 151 2.73 -3.77 5.60
C THR A 151 2.44 -4.46 6.93
N LEU A 152 2.80 -5.74 7.09
CA LEU A 152 2.65 -6.45 8.36
C LEU A 152 3.51 -5.83 9.47
N ILE A 153 4.71 -5.34 9.14
CA ILE A 153 5.59 -4.63 10.08
C ILE A 153 4.92 -3.34 10.59
N PHE A 154 4.26 -2.59 9.71
CA PHE A 154 3.52 -1.39 10.11
C PHE A 154 2.28 -1.72 10.95
N VAL A 155 1.51 -2.73 10.55
CA VAL A 155 0.32 -3.18 11.31
C VAL A 155 0.70 -3.70 12.70
N ALA A 156 1.87 -4.33 12.82
CA ALA A 156 2.41 -4.81 14.10
C ALA A 156 2.98 -3.69 14.99
N ASP A 157 2.94 -2.44 14.55
CA ASP A 157 3.54 -1.28 15.23
C ASP A 157 5.03 -1.47 15.57
N LEU A 158 5.75 -2.23 14.74
CA LEU A 158 7.16 -2.50 14.96
C LEU A 158 8.04 -1.29 14.58
N ILE A 159 7.53 -0.43 13.70
CA ILE A 159 8.19 0.78 13.22
C ILE A 159 7.15 1.92 13.24
N GLY A 160 7.39 2.94 14.06
CA GLY A 160 6.48 4.08 14.23
C GLY A 160 7.14 5.44 14.00
N GLY A 161 6.33 6.47 13.77
CA GLY A 161 6.77 7.86 13.58
C GLY A 161 5.96 8.63 12.53
N ARG A 162 6.15 9.95 12.45
CA ARG A 162 5.34 10.83 11.58
C ARG A 162 5.42 10.49 10.07
N VAL A 163 6.51 9.84 9.64
CA VAL A 163 6.75 9.46 8.24
C VAL A 163 6.12 8.10 7.89
N PHE A 164 5.77 7.30 8.91
CA PHE A 164 5.17 5.98 8.75
C PHE A 164 3.63 6.07 8.81
N PRO A 165 2.91 5.09 8.23
CA PRO A 165 1.47 4.97 8.41
C PRO A 165 1.13 4.64 9.87
N GLU A 166 0.05 5.22 10.40
CA GLU A 166 -0.41 4.96 11.77
C GLU A 166 -1.17 3.61 11.83
N PRO A 167 -0.79 2.69 12.74
CA PRO A 167 -1.37 1.34 12.80
C PRO A 167 -2.84 1.33 13.20
N ASP A 168 -3.26 2.22 14.10
CA ASP A 168 -4.65 2.31 14.57
C ASP A 168 -5.63 2.66 13.45
N LEU A 169 -5.14 3.37 12.43
CA LEU A 169 -5.93 3.77 11.28
C LEU A 169 -5.85 2.77 10.12
N PHE A 170 -5.11 1.66 10.25
CA PHE A 170 -4.76 0.81 9.12
C PHE A 170 -5.96 0.33 8.30
N TYR A 171 -7.02 -0.15 8.95
CA TYR A 171 -8.22 -0.63 8.24
C TYR A 171 -9.09 0.49 7.65
N ARG A 172 -8.89 1.74 8.08
CA ARG A 172 -9.56 2.94 7.57
C ARG A 172 -8.64 3.81 6.73
N ILE A 173 -7.42 3.34 6.47
CA ILE A 173 -6.35 4.15 5.92
C ILE A 173 -6.71 4.71 4.56
N ILE A 174 -7.52 3.98 3.79
CA ILE A 174 -8.01 4.38 2.46
C ILE A 174 -8.83 5.68 2.48
N TYR A 175 -9.48 6.00 3.61
CA TYR A 175 -10.25 7.24 3.80
C TYR A 175 -9.37 8.40 4.32
N VAL A 176 -8.16 8.10 4.81
CA VAL A 176 -7.19 9.07 5.31
C VAL A 176 -6.08 9.23 4.27
N HIS A 177 -6.34 10.07 3.25
CA HIS A 177 -5.45 10.23 2.09
C HIS A 177 -3.95 10.40 2.44
N PRO A 178 -3.55 11.20 3.45
CA PRO A 178 -2.14 11.34 3.80
C PRO A 178 -1.52 10.04 4.34
N ALA A 179 -2.23 9.29 5.18
CA ALA A 179 -1.74 8.03 5.72
C ALA A 179 -1.65 6.96 4.63
N PHE A 180 -2.64 6.93 3.72
CA PHE A 180 -2.63 6.02 2.59
C PHE A 180 -1.46 6.28 1.64
N ALA A 181 -1.18 7.55 1.33
CA ALA A 181 -0.05 7.93 0.48
C ALA A 181 1.29 7.47 1.09
N LYS A 182 1.49 7.63 2.41
CA LYS A 182 2.69 7.12 3.10
C LYS A 182 2.83 5.62 2.92
N LEU A 183 1.74 4.86 3.12
CA LEU A 183 1.75 3.40 2.94
C LEU A 183 2.18 3.03 1.51
N LEU A 184 1.55 3.61 0.48
CA LEU A 184 1.84 3.30 -0.92
C LEU A 184 3.29 3.64 -1.31
N ILE A 185 3.83 4.76 -0.83
CA ILE A 185 5.23 5.14 -1.05
C ILE A 185 6.17 4.12 -0.43
N TRP A 186 5.93 3.70 0.81
CA TRP A 186 6.75 2.70 1.48
C TRP A 186 6.67 1.32 0.81
N CYS A 187 5.48 0.91 0.37
CA CYS A 187 5.30 -0.33 -0.40
C CYS A 187 6.06 -0.28 -1.74
N PHE A 188 6.03 0.86 -2.43
CA PHE A 188 6.82 1.07 -3.63
C PHE A 188 8.33 0.96 -3.36
N ILE A 189 8.83 1.61 -2.29
CA ILE A 189 10.25 1.56 -1.89
C ILE A 189 10.66 0.12 -1.53
N ALA A 190 9.80 -0.62 -0.83
CA ALA A 190 10.04 -2.02 -0.49
C ALA A 190 10.20 -2.88 -1.74
N GLY A 191 9.29 -2.74 -2.70
CA GLY A 191 9.37 -3.44 -3.99
C GLY A 191 10.58 -3.03 -4.81
N PHE A 192 10.91 -1.73 -4.83
CA PHE A 192 12.11 -1.22 -5.51
C PHE A 192 13.41 -1.82 -4.94
N SER A 193 13.39 -2.15 -3.64
CA SER A 193 14.51 -2.71 -2.88
C SER A 193 14.64 -4.23 -2.95
N GLU A 194 13.92 -4.91 -3.86
CA GLU A 194 13.92 -6.38 -4.02
C GLU A 194 15.31 -7.06 -4.04
N ARG A 195 16.34 -6.34 -4.51
CA ARG A 195 17.72 -6.81 -4.63
C ARG A 195 18.69 -6.10 -3.71
N PHE A 196 18.22 -5.18 -2.86
CA PHE A 196 19.05 -4.49 -1.89
C PHE A 196 19.79 -5.49 -0.99
N VAL A 197 19.06 -6.50 -0.48
CA VAL A 197 19.63 -7.54 0.40
C VAL A 197 20.65 -8.45 -0.34
N PRO A 198 20.31 -9.09 -1.49
CA PRO A 198 21.30 -9.86 -2.26
C PRO A 198 22.53 -9.07 -2.68
N ASN A 199 22.38 -7.80 -3.09
CA ASN A 199 23.49 -6.98 -3.54
C ASN A 199 24.47 -6.64 -2.40
N ILE A 200 23.96 -6.36 -1.19
CA ILE A 200 24.80 -6.15 -0.01
C ILE A 200 25.62 -7.41 0.28
N LEU A 201 24.97 -8.57 0.27
CA LEU A 201 25.65 -9.83 0.55
C LEU A 201 26.75 -10.13 -0.48
N ASN A 202 26.47 -9.98 -1.78
CA ASN A 202 27.46 -10.19 -2.84
C ASN A 202 28.65 -9.22 -2.73
N ASN A 203 28.40 -7.96 -2.36
CA ASN A 203 29.47 -6.98 -2.17
C ASN A 203 30.36 -7.33 -0.96
N LEU A 204 29.77 -7.80 0.14
CA LEU A 204 30.52 -8.24 1.32
C LEU A 204 31.36 -9.50 1.04
N VAL A 205 30.81 -10.47 0.30
CA VAL A 205 31.55 -11.66 -0.13
C VAL A 205 32.71 -11.25 -1.04
N LYS A 206 32.47 -10.38 -2.02
CA LYS A 206 33.53 -9.89 -2.93
C LYS A 206 34.66 -9.17 -2.18
N GLN A 207 34.33 -8.31 -1.23
CA GLN A 207 35.33 -7.65 -0.38
C GLN A 207 36.14 -8.65 0.45
N THR A 208 35.52 -9.74 0.90
CA THR A 208 36.21 -10.80 1.66
C THR A 208 37.19 -11.57 0.77
N ASP A 209 36.80 -11.84 -0.48
CA ASP A 209 37.63 -12.56 -1.44
C ASP A 209 38.81 -11.69 -1.91
N GLU A 210 38.59 -10.42 -2.23
CA GLU A 210 39.65 -9.44 -2.58
C GLU A 210 40.69 -9.33 -1.46
N ASN A 211 40.25 -9.25 -0.20
CA ASN A 211 41.13 -9.15 0.96
C ASN A 211 41.94 -10.44 1.21
N LYS A 212 41.41 -11.61 0.84
CA LYS A 212 42.14 -12.89 0.92
C LYS A 212 43.20 -13.04 -0.17
N GLU A 213 42.96 -12.50 -1.36
CA GLU A 213 43.92 -12.52 -2.47
C GLU A 213 45.11 -11.57 -2.19
N GLU A 214 44.87 -10.40 -1.60
CA GLU A 214 45.93 -9.49 -1.17
C GLU A 214 46.85 -10.14 -0.12
N ILE A 215 46.29 -10.83 0.89
CA ILE A 215 47.07 -11.52 1.93
C ILE A 215 47.95 -12.63 1.34
N LYS A 216 47.45 -13.40 0.36
CA LYS A 216 48.24 -14.46 -0.31
C LYS A 216 49.32 -13.95 -1.25
N SER A 217 49.22 -12.70 -1.72
CA SER A 217 50.22 -12.08 -2.60
C SER A 217 51.37 -11.41 -1.84
N ALA A 218 51.20 -11.23 -0.53
CA ALA A 218 52.17 -10.63 0.38
C ALA A 218 53.03 -11.67 1.15
N GLU A 219 52.71 -12.97 1.04
CA GLU A 219 53.50 -14.11 1.50
C GLU A 219 54.39 -14.68 0.39
#